data_AF-A0A2D9C5K3-F1
#
_entry.id   AF-A0A2D9C5K3-F1
#
_cell.length_a   1.000
_cell.length_b   1.000
_cell.length_c   1.000
_cell.angle_alpha   90.00
_cell.angle_beta   90.00
_cell.angle_gamma   90.00
#
_symmetry.space_group_name_H-M   'P 1'
#
loop_
_entity.id
_entity.type
_entity.pdbx_description
1 polymer ?
#
loop_
_entity_poly.entity_id
_entity_poly.type
_entity_poly.pdbx_seq_one_letter_code
_entity_poly.pdbx_strand_id
1 'polypeptide(L)'
;MGIKKAVDTVFDEMGKDCGCEERKQKLNEIFPSRKPQCFTEEEFELVQMAVETNKNRFTPEEQKQFVAIYNRIFNQKIECIPCSFAKTVWQSLVKVYNQYK
;
A
#
# COMPACT_ATOMS: atom_id res chain seq x y z
N MET A 1 22.50 1.70 -1.47
CA MET A 1 22.25 2.17 -0.09
C MET A 1 21.35 3.39 -0.22
N GLY A 2 20.03 3.30 0.00
CA GLY A 2 19.17 4.45 -0.33
C GLY A 2 17.69 4.39 0.03
N ILE A 3 17.07 3.21 0.12
CA ILE A 3 15.62 3.13 0.42
C ILE A 3 15.37 2.58 1.83
N LYS A 4 16.12 1.53 2.23
CA LYS A 4 16.04 0.95 3.58
C LYS A 4 16.22 1.95 4.73
N LYS A 5 17.05 2.99 4.58
CA LYS A 5 17.20 4.02 5.63
C LYS A 5 16.03 5.00 5.68
N ALA A 6 15.43 5.30 4.53
CA ALA A 6 14.31 6.23 4.44
C ALA A 6 13.04 5.58 4.99
N VAL A 7 12.81 4.30 4.66
CA VAL A 7 11.67 3.57 5.21
C VAL A 7 11.81 3.35 6.71
N ASP A 8 13.00 2.97 7.19
CA ASP A 8 13.27 2.74 8.60
C ASP A 8 13.06 4.04 9.38
N THR A 9 13.53 5.19 8.87
CA THR A 9 13.23 6.49 9.50
C THR A 9 11.74 6.81 9.51
N VAL A 10 11.02 6.56 8.41
CA VAL A 10 9.57 6.79 8.32
C VAL A 10 8.80 5.86 9.27
N PHE A 11 9.17 4.59 9.37
CA PHE A 11 8.53 3.62 10.26
C PHE A 11 8.93 3.76 11.72
N ASP A 12 10.17 4.17 12.02
CA ASP A 12 10.69 4.39 13.36
C ASP A 12 10.16 5.72 13.95
N GLU A 13 10.02 6.77 13.13
CA GLU A 13 9.24 7.97 13.48
C GLU A 13 7.74 7.65 13.62
N MET A 14 7.20 6.76 12.79
CA MET A 14 5.83 6.21 12.95
C MET A 14 5.72 5.15 14.06
N GLY A 15 6.84 4.73 14.68
CA GLY A 15 6.90 3.62 15.63
C GLY A 15 6.50 4.02 17.06
N LYS A 16 6.48 5.33 17.36
CA LYS A 16 6.09 5.84 18.68
C LYS A 16 4.58 5.99 18.88
N ASP A 17 3.85 6.25 17.80
CA ASP A 17 2.40 6.26 17.79
C ASP A 17 2.01 6.04 16.33
N CYS A 18 1.74 4.78 15.97
CA CYS A 18 1.37 4.43 14.62
C CYS A 18 0.06 5.15 14.32
N GLY A 19 0.14 6.34 13.71
CA GLY A 19 -0.99 7.18 13.24
C GLY A 19 -1.89 6.47 12.22
N CYS A 20 -1.75 5.15 12.13
CA CYS A 20 -2.70 4.21 11.61
C CYS A 20 -4.12 4.44 12.12
N GLU A 21 -4.36 4.87 13.35
CA GLU A 21 -5.75 5.17 13.77
C GLU A 21 -6.33 6.37 13.00
N GLU A 22 -5.60 7.49 12.96
CA GLU A 22 -6.02 8.69 12.24
C GLU A 22 -6.10 8.45 10.72
N ARG A 23 -5.14 7.70 10.18
CA ARG A 23 -5.14 7.26 8.77
C ARG A 23 -6.27 6.31 8.48
N LYS A 24 -6.56 5.38 9.38
CA LYS A 24 -7.68 4.45 9.26
C LYS A 24 -8.99 5.20 9.33
N GLN A 25 -9.11 6.25 10.14
CA GLN A 25 -10.28 7.13 10.10
C GLN A 25 -10.43 7.82 8.75
N LYS A 26 -9.38 8.50 8.24
CA LYS A 26 -9.40 9.11 6.89
C LYS A 26 -9.68 8.08 5.80
N LEU A 27 -9.07 6.90 5.89
CA LEU A 27 -9.29 5.81 4.94
C LEU A 27 -10.67 5.16 5.10
N ASN A 28 -11.27 5.17 6.28
CA ASN A 28 -12.65 4.75 6.49
C ASN A 28 -13.60 5.78 5.86
N GLU A 29 -13.26 7.07 5.85
CA GLU A 29 -14.05 8.07 5.12
C GLU A 29 -13.93 7.89 3.60
N ILE A 30 -12.72 7.60 3.10
CA ILE A 30 -12.46 7.38 1.67
C ILE A 30 -12.99 6.01 1.20
N PHE A 31 -12.88 4.99 2.04
CA PHE A 31 -13.24 3.60 1.78
C PHE A 31 -14.16 3.02 2.86
N PRO A 32 -15.39 3.57 3.03
CA PRO A 32 -16.28 3.24 4.15
C PRO A 32 -16.66 1.77 4.22
N SER A 33 -16.76 1.10 3.07
CA SER A 33 -17.11 -0.32 2.99
C SER A 33 -15.93 -1.26 3.25
N ARG A 34 -14.68 -0.82 3.09
CA ARG A 34 -13.50 -1.70 3.09
C ARG A 34 -12.64 -1.56 4.33
N LYS A 35 -12.66 -0.40 4.99
CA LYS A 35 -11.93 -0.11 6.23
C LYS A 35 -10.49 -0.61 6.22
N PRO A 36 -9.65 -0.08 5.31
CA PRO A 36 -8.35 -0.65 5.04
C PRO A 36 -7.42 -0.58 6.25
N GLN A 37 -6.59 -1.62 6.40
CA GLN A 37 -5.53 -1.70 7.39
C GLN A 37 -4.29 -0.93 6.95
N CYS A 38 -3.35 -0.75 7.86
CA CYS A 38 -2.07 -0.11 7.56
C CYS A 38 -1.09 -1.08 6.89
N PHE A 39 -0.25 -0.54 6.02
CA PHE A 39 0.89 -1.26 5.45
C PHE A 39 1.82 -1.76 6.56
N THR A 40 2.44 -2.93 6.35
CA THR A 40 3.67 -3.27 7.07
C THR A 40 4.86 -2.53 6.46
N GLU A 41 6.00 -2.54 7.16
CA GLU A 41 7.26 -1.98 6.68
C GLU A 41 7.62 -2.48 5.28
N GLU A 42 7.67 -3.80 5.12
CA GLU A 42 8.03 -4.45 3.85
C GLU A 42 7.05 -4.10 2.71
N GLU A 43 5.76 -4.03 2.99
CA GLU A 43 4.75 -3.70 1.97
C GLU A 43 4.83 -2.25 1.54
N PHE A 44 5.07 -1.35 2.50
CA PHE A 44 5.26 0.05 2.21
C PHE A 44 6.52 0.28 1.40
N GLU A 45 7.65 -0.38 1.74
CA GLU A 45 8.86 -0.33 0.92
C GLU A 45 8.59 -0.72 -0.53
N LEU A 46 7.86 -1.81 -0.74
CA LEU A 46 7.53 -2.31 -2.07
C LEU A 46 6.66 -1.30 -2.85
N VAL A 47 5.63 -0.75 -2.22
CA VAL A 47 4.74 0.24 -2.85
C VAL A 47 5.48 1.55 -3.09
N GLN A 48 6.24 2.04 -2.11
CA GLN A 48 7.08 3.22 -2.20
C GLN A 48 8.03 3.12 -3.39
N MET A 49 8.82 2.03 -3.45
CA MET A 49 9.80 1.84 -4.51
C MET A 49 9.12 1.84 -5.88
N ALA A 50 7.96 1.18 -6.01
CA ALA A 50 7.20 1.16 -7.25
C ALA A 50 6.62 2.55 -7.62
N VAL A 51 6.20 3.36 -6.64
CA VAL A 51 5.74 4.75 -6.86
C VAL A 51 6.90 5.66 -7.27
N GLU A 52 8.02 5.63 -6.53
CA GLU A 52 9.20 6.48 -6.78
C GLU A 52 9.85 6.18 -8.13
N THR A 53 9.89 4.90 -8.51
CA THR A 53 10.40 4.47 -9.82
C THR A 53 9.41 4.68 -10.97
N ASN A 54 8.22 5.25 -10.70
CA ASN A 54 7.13 5.38 -11.69
C ASN A 54 6.82 4.06 -12.41
N LYS A 55 6.89 2.95 -11.68
CA LYS A 55 6.68 1.62 -12.22
C LYS A 55 5.23 1.46 -12.67
N ASN A 56 5.07 1.34 -13.99
CA ASN A 56 3.77 1.16 -14.64
C ASN A 56 3.61 -0.25 -15.27
N ARG A 57 4.66 -1.07 -15.23
CA ARG A 57 4.67 -2.44 -15.73
C ARG A 57 4.99 -3.40 -14.60
N PHE A 58 4.08 -4.35 -14.39
CA PHE A 58 4.16 -5.35 -13.35
C PHE A 58 4.10 -6.74 -13.98
N THR A 59 5.05 -7.61 -13.66
CA THR A 59 5.02 -9.02 -14.07
C THR A 59 3.84 -9.74 -13.42
N PRO A 60 3.40 -10.90 -13.93
CA PRO A 60 2.32 -11.67 -13.31
C PRO A 60 2.60 -12.05 -11.84
N GLU A 61 3.87 -12.27 -11.49
CA GLU A 61 4.29 -12.55 -10.13
C GLU A 61 4.19 -11.32 -9.22
N GLU A 62 4.67 -10.16 -9.69
CA GLU A 62 4.53 -8.89 -8.97
C GLU A 62 3.05 -8.55 -8.76
N GLN A 63 2.21 -8.72 -9.79
CA GLN A 63 0.78 -8.50 -9.68
C GLN A 63 0.15 -9.34 -8.56
N LYS A 64 0.54 -10.62 -8.44
CA LYS A 64 0.07 -11.48 -7.34
C LYS A 64 0.52 -10.96 -5.98
N GLN A 65 1.75 -10.47 -5.86
CA GLN A 65 2.24 -9.87 -4.61
C GLN A 65 1.42 -8.64 -4.21
N PHE A 66 1.25 -7.67 -5.11
CA PHE A 66 0.45 -6.47 -4.84
C PHE A 66 -1.03 -6.78 -4.61
N VAL A 67 -1.57 -7.80 -5.28
CA VAL A 67 -2.94 -8.30 -5.02
C VAL A 67 -3.06 -8.88 -3.62
N ALA A 68 -2.07 -9.63 -3.14
CA ALA A 68 -2.05 -10.16 -1.78
C ALA A 68 -2.01 -9.02 -0.73
N ILE A 69 -1.18 -8.00 -0.96
CA ILE A 69 -1.11 -6.79 -0.11
C ILE A 69 -2.46 -6.08 -0.09
N TYR A 70 -3.05 -5.86 -1.26
CA TYR A 70 -4.37 -5.24 -1.37
C TYR A 70 -5.46 -6.06 -0.65
N ASN A 71 -5.44 -7.38 -0.78
CA ASN A 71 -6.36 -8.27 -0.08
C ASN A 71 -6.22 -8.15 1.43
N ARG A 72 -4.98 -8.13 1.94
CA ARG A 72 -4.70 -7.95 3.37
C ARG A 72 -5.20 -6.61 3.88
N ILE A 73 -4.88 -5.54 3.16
CA ILE A 73 -5.20 -4.17 3.57
C ILE A 73 -6.70 -3.93 3.50
N PHE A 74 -7.31 -4.15 2.35
CA PHE A 74 -8.73 -3.87 2.11
C PHE A 74 -9.66 -5.00 2.55
N ASN A 75 -9.12 -6.03 3.19
CA ASN A 75 -9.83 -7.25 3.57
C ASN A 75 -10.65 -7.84 2.40
N GLN A 76 -10.03 -7.91 1.22
CA GLN A 76 -10.61 -8.42 -0.01
C GLN A 76 -10.06 -9.81 -0.34
N LYS A 77 -10.71 -10.50 -1.29
CA LYS A 77 -10.27 -11.80 -1.80
C LYS A 77 -10.29 -11.79 -3.33
N ILE A 78 -9.52 -10.90 -3.94
CA ILE A 78 -9.31 -10.88 -5.38
C ILE A 78 -8.14 -11.79 -5.76
N GLU A 79 -8.30 -12.65 -6.75
CA GLU A 79 -7.25 -13.61 -7.14
C GLU A 79 -6.60 -13.26 -8.48
N CYS A 80 -7.30 -12.57 -9.38
CA CYS A 80 -6.77 -12.27 -10.70
C CYS A 80 -7.46 -11.05 -11.31
N ILE A 81 -6.71 -9.97 -11.57
CA ILE A 81 -7.20 -8.83 -12.36
C ILE A 81 -6.11 -8.31 -13.31
N PRO A 82 -5.62 -9.09 -14.29
CA PRO A 82 -4.58 -8.59 -15.19
C PRO A 82 -5.01 -7.33 -15.95
N CYS A 83 -6.27 -7.26 -16.40
CA CYS A 83 -6.79 -6.09 -17.13
C CYS A 83 -7.13 -4.89 -16.22
N SER A 84 -7.44 -5.15 -14.94
CA SER A 84 -7.90 -4.11 -14.01
C SER A 84 -6.93 -3.86 -12.85
N PHE A 85 -5.77 -4.52 -12.82
CA PHE A 85 -4.78 -4.44 -11.74
C PHE A 85 -4.37 -3.00 -11.49
N ALA A 86 -3.98 -2.29 -12.56
CA ALA A 86 -3.51 -0.92 -12.45
C ALA A 86 -4.57 0.03 -11.86
N LYS A 87 -5.83 -0.08 -12.30
CA LYS A 87 -6.91 0.81 -11.85
C LYS A 87 -7.52 0.41 -10.50
N THR A 88 -7.58 -0.88 -10.20
CA THR A 88 -8.26 -1.37 -9.00
C THR A 88 -7.29 -1.58 -7.84
N VAL A 89 -6.19 -2.30 -8.08
CA VAL A 89 -5.22 -2.67 -7.06
C VAL A 89 -4.24 -1.52 -6.88
N TRP A 90 -3.48 -1.21 -7.92
CA TRP A 90 -2.38 -0.25 -7.86
C TRP A 90 -2.86 1.15 -7.45
N GLN A 91 -3.88 1.71 -8.11
CA GLN A 91 -4.42 3.01 -7.72
C GLN A 91 -4.94 3.04 -6.28
N SER A 92 -5.51 1.96 -5.76
CA SER A 92 -5.96 1.91 -4.37
C SER A 92 -4.78 1.88 -3.40
N LEU A 93 -3.75 1.08 -3.69
CA LEU A 93 -2.52 1.05 -2.90
C LEU A 93 -1.81 2.41 -2.90
N VAL A 94 -1.74 3.08 -4.05
CA VAL A 94 -1.16 4.42 -4.18
C VAL A 94 -1.97 5.45 -3.37
N LYS A 95 -3.31 5.37 -3.38
CA LYS A 95 -4.15 6.24 -2.54
C LYS A 95 -3.87 6.06 -1.04
N VAL A 96 -3.69 4.81 -0.60
CA VAL A 96 -3.33 4.51 0.79
C VAL A 96 -1.93 5.05 1.08
N TYR A 97 -0.95 4.78 0.21
CA TYR A 97 0.42 5.27 0.33
C TYR A 97 0.50 6.80 0.43
N ASN A 98 -0.32 7.52 -0.34
CA ASN A 98 -0.40 8.97 -0.27
C ASN A 98 -0.90 9.51 1.08
N GLN A 99 -1.50 8.68 1.95
CA GLN A 99 -1.84 9.08 3.33
C GLN A 99 -0.63 9.01 4.29
N TYR A 100 0.49 8.46 3.84
CA TYR A 100 1.74 8.37 4.60
C TYR A 100 2.73 9.48 4.23
N LYS A 101 2.44 10.23 3.17
CA LYS A 101 3.18 11.42 2.72
C LYS A 101 2.56 12.68 3.30
#